data_AF-A0A915JVN7-F1
#
_entry.id   AF-A0A915JVN7-F1
#
_cell.length_a   1.000
_cell.length_b   1.000
_cell.length_c   1.000
_cell.angle_alpha   90.00
_cell.angle_beta   90.00
_cell.angle_gamma   90.00
#
_symmetry.space_group_name_H-M   'P 1'
#
loop_
_entity.id
_entity.type
_entity.pdbx_description
1 polymer ?
#
loop_
_entity_poly.entity_id
_entity_poly.type
_entity_poly.pdbx_seq_one_letter_code
_entity_poly.pdbx_strand_id
1 'polypeptide(L)' 'MARNGMANVNIDDNILSLNGKHSIVGRAVVVHKTVDDLGKGNNAESKKSGNAGLKIGCGVIGIAAEN' A
#
# COMPACT_ATOMS: atom_id res chain seq x y z
N MET A 1 -16.13 11.70 -4.14
CA MET A 1 -15.60 11.74 -2.76
C MET A 1 -16.47 10.84 -1.90
N ALA A 2 -15.91 9.82 -1.26
CA ALA A 2 -16.65 9.07 -0.24
C ALA A 2 -17.05 10.06 0.87
N ARG A 3 -18.34 10.23 1.13
CA ARG A 3 -18.86 11.33 1.96
C ARG A 3 -18.37 11.30 3.42
N ASN A 4 -17.79 10.17 3.86
CA ASN A 4 -17.39 9.93 5.25
C ASN A 4 -15.91 9.51 5.40
N GLY A 5 -15.07 9.65 4.36
CA GLY A 5 -13.64 9.31 4.45
C GLY A 5 -13.31 7.82 4.62
N MET A 6 -14.27 6.93 4.41
CA MET A 6 -14.10 5.47 4.49
C MET A 6 -13.77 4.89 3.11
N ALA A 7 -12.76 4.01 3.06
CA ALA A 7 -12.39 3.24 1.87
C ALA A 7 -12.51 1.75 2.17
N ASN A 8 -13.39 1.06 1.44
CA ASN A 8 -13.46 -0.40 1.45
C ASN A 8 -12.52 -0.92 0.36
N VAL A 9 -11.52 -1.71 0.73
CA VAL A 9 -10.47 -2.18 -0.17
C VAL A 9 -10.62 -3.68 -0.37
N ASN A 10 -10.76 -4.10 -1.62
CA ASN A 10 -10.70 -5.49 -2.05
C ASN A 10 -9.78 -5.58 -3.27
N ILE A 11 -8.64 -6.23 -3.13
CA ILE A 11 -7.58 -6.30 -4.15
C ILE A 11 -7.05 -7.72 -4.19
N ASP A 12 -7.03 -8.31 -5.38
CA ASP A 12 -6.28 -9.52 -5.69
C ASP A 12 -4.97 -9.14 -6.38
N ASP A 13 -3.84 -9.65 -5.87
CA ASP A 13 -2.51 -9.35 -6.39
C ASP A 13 -1.66 -10.62 -6.53
N ASN A 14 -0.88 -10.69 -7.61
CA ASN A 14 -0.16 -11.90 -8.02
C ASN A 14 1.33 -11.85 -7.64
N ILE A 15 1.79 -10.72 -7.10
CA ILE A 15 3.20 -10.43 -6.80
C ILE A 15 3.44 -10.56 -5.29
N LEU A 16 2.52 -10.03 -4.48
CA LEU A 16 2.53 -10.17 -3.03
C LEU A 16 2.37 -11.63 -2.63
N SER A 17 3.12 -12.05 -1.61
CA SER A 17 3.05 -13.40 -1.07
C SER A 17 3.14 -13.35 0.46
N LEU A 18 2.51 -14.32 1.13
CA LEU A 18 2.66 -14.51 2.57
C LEU A 18 3.85 -15.42 2.92
N ASN A 19 4.48 -16.05 1.93
CA ASN A 19 5.57 -17.02 2.12
C ASN A 19 6.71 -16.85 1.10
N GLY A 20 7.87 -17.45 1.40
CA GLY A 20 9.04 -17.45 0.51
C GLY A 20 9.73 -16.09 0.37
N LYS A 21 10.51 -15.91 -0.70
CA LYS A 21 11.40 -14.74 -0.90
C LYS A 21 10.64 -13.40 -0.95
N HIS A 22 9.41 -13.40 -1.45
CA HIS A 22 8.57 -12.20 -1.55
C HIS A 22 7.60 -12.06 -0.37
N SER A 23 7.81 -12.80 0.72
CA SER A 23 6.94 -12.71 1.90
C SER A 23 6.84 -11.26 2.41
N ILE A 24 5.61 -10.83 2.66
CA ILE A 24 5.29 -9.53 3.26
C ILE A 24 5.05 -9.60 4.77
N VAL A 25 5.08 -10.80 5.37
CA VAL A 25 4.96 -10.96 6.82
C VAL A 25 6.11 -10.21 7.52
N GLY A 26 5.79 -9.43 8.54
CA GLY A 26 6.74 -8.56 9.25
C GLY A 26 7.07 -7.24 8.54
N ARG A 27 6.55 -7.01 7.32
CA ARG A 27 6.60 -5.68 6.65
C ARG A 27 5.40 -4.83 7.07
N ALA A 28 5.23 -3.67 6.43
CA ALA A 28 4.14 -2.75 6.72
C ALA A 28 3.27 -2.45 5.50
N VAL A 29 1.96 -2.33 5.73
CA VAL A 29 1.04 -1.63 4.82
C VAL A 29 1.07 -0.14 5.19
N VAL A 30 1.07 0.74 4.19
CA VAL A 30 1.12 2.19 4.40
C VAL A 30 0.03 2.86 3.57
N VAL A 31 -0.72 3.77 4.20
CA VAL A 31 -1.68 4.65 3.53
C VAL A 31 -1.07 6.03 3.42
N HIS A 32 -1.14 6.62 2.23
CA HIS A 32 -0.55 7.90 1.89
C HIS A 32 -1.60 9.02 1.82
N LYS A 33 -1.16 10.28 2.03
CA LYS A 33 -2.02 11.46 2.04
C LYS A 33 -2.56 11.83 0.66
N THR A 34 -1.73 11.65 -0.37
CA THR A 34 -2.08 12.04 -1.75
C THR A 34 -2.13 10.83 -2.66
N VAL A 35 -2.75 11.01 -3.82
CA VAL A 35 -2.90 9.96 -4.82
C VAL A 35 -1.54 9.62 -5.41
N ASP A 36 -1.24 8.33 -5.52
CA ASP A 36 -0.07 7.80 -6.22
C ASP A 36 -0.24 8.04 -7.74
N ASP A 37 0.74 8.66 -8.38
CA ASP A 37 0.72 8.99 -9.81
C ASP A 37 1.09 7.79 -10.72
N LEU A 38 1.34 6.63 -10.13
CA LEU A 38 1.66 5.35 -10.76
C LEU A 38 2.96 5.40 -11.58
N GLY A 39 3.89 6.26 -11.19
CA GLY A 39 5.14 6.45 -11.90
C GLY A 39 4.97 7.20 -13.22
N LYS A 40 3.86 7.91 -13.43
CA LYS A 40 3.56 8.65 -14.66
C LYS A 40 3.81 10.15 -14.54
N GLY A 41 4.19 10.63 -13.35
CA GLY A 41 4.63 12.01 -13.16
C GLY A 41 5.98 12.31 -13.79
N ASN A 42 6.23 13.59 -14.10
CA ASN A 42 7.42 14.10 -14.80
C ASN A 42 8.61 14.42 -13.87
N ASN A 43 8.73 13.75 -12.73
CA ASN A 43 9.81 13.98 -11.78
C ASN A 43 10.41 12.66 -11.28
N ALA A 44 11.55 12.72 -10.59
CA ALA A 44 12.24 11.53 -10.09
C ALA A 44 11.44 10.78 -9.00
N GLU A 45 10.63 11.49 -8.23
CA GLU A 45 9.87 10.92 -7.11
C GLU A 45 8.67 10.09 -7.56
N SER A 46 8.12 10.36 -8.76
CA SER A 46 7.11 9.54 -9.44
C SER A 46 7.54 8.07 -9.53
N LYS A 47 8.75 7.79 -10.02
CA LYS A 47 9.26 6.41 -10.15
C LYS A 47 9.68 5.76 -8.82
N LYS A 48 9.82 6.54 -7.74
CA LYS A 48 10.28 6.03 -6.43
C LYS A 48 9.15 5.78 -5.45
N SER A 49 8.21 6.72 -5.36
CA SER A 49 7.16 6.76 -4.33
C SER A 49 5.79 7.16 -4.89
N GLY A 50 5.67 7.27 -6.22
CA GLY A 50 4.43 7.69 -6.87
C GLY A 50 4.00 9.11 -6.52
N ASN A 51 4.89 9.94 -5.96
CA ASN A 51 4.53 11.26 -5.40
C ASN A 51 3.35 11.22 -4.42
N ALA A 52 3.16 10.11 -3.70
CA ALA A 52 2.00 9.90 -2.81
C ALA A 52 2.08 10.71 -1.48
N GLY A 53 3.18 11.44 -1.27
CA GLY A 53 3.32 12.35 -0.13
C GLY A 53 3.41 11.64 1.23
N LEU A 54 2.92 12.31 2.28
CA LEU A 54 3.06 11.85 3.67
C LEU A 54 2.34 10.53 3.94
N LYS A 55 2.92 9.71 4.82
CA LYS A 55 2.32 8.47 5.33
C LYS A 55 1.33 8.82 6.44
N ILE A 56 0.05 8.59 6.23
CA ILE A 56 -1.02 8.96 7.18
C ILE A 56 -1.49 7.79 8.06
N GLY A 57 -1.09 6.57 7.72
CA GLY A 57 -1.31 5.38 8.54
C GLY A 57 -0.37 4.25 8.13
N CYS A 58 0.00 3.41 9.09
CA CYS A 58 0.76 2.20 8.83
C CYS A 58 0.42 1.09 9.83
N GLY A 59 0.67 -0.16 9.44
CA GLY A 59 0.49 -1.32 10.32
C GLY A 59 1.38 -2.47 9.88
N VAL A 60 1.90 -3.22 10.86
CA VAL A 60 2.72 -4.42 10.62
C VAL A 60 1.83 -5.57 10.17
N ILE A 61 2.28 -6.32 9.16
CA ILE A 61 1.58 -7.50 8.66
C ILE A 61 1.96 -8.69 9.56
N GLY A 62 1.03 -9.10 10.41
CA GLY A 62 1.15 -10.26 11.29
C GLY A 62 0.48 -11.51 10.72
N ILE A 63 0.81 -12.67 11.31
CA ILE A 63 0.12 -13.94 11.03
C ILE A 63 -1.19 -13.95 11.83
N ALA A 64 -2.30 -14.21 11.14
CA ALA A 64 -3.61 -14.40 11.77
C ALA A 64 -3.93 -15.91 11.85
N ALA A 65 -4.85 -16.28 12.74
CA ALA A 65 -5.40 -17.63 12.74
C ALA A 65 -6.16 -17.89 11.43
N GLU A 66 -6.12 -19.13 10.94
CA GLU A 66 -6.99 -19.55 9.84
C GLU A 66 -8.46 -19.45 10.26
N ASN A 67 -9.32 -19.08 9.31
CA ASN A 67 -10.76 -18.96 9.48
C ASN A 67 -11.48 -20.27 9.21
#